data_AF-A0A957NWR9-F1
#
_entry.id   AF-A0A957NWR9-F1
#
_cell.length_a   1.000
_cell.length_b   1.000
_cell.length_c   1.000
_cell.angle_alpha   90.00
_cell.angle_beta   90.00
_cell.angle_gamma   90.00
#
_symmetry.space_group_name_H-M   'P 1'
#
loop_
_entity.id
_entity.type
_entity.pdbx_description
1 polymer ?
#
loop_
_entity_poly.entity_id
_entity_poly.type
_entity_poly.pdbx_seq_one_letter_code
_entity_poly.pdbx_strand_id
1 'polypeptide(L)' 'MNYDFDRQIDRRASDSGKWNVYGEEILPMWVADMDFESPAPIVQALHQRADVQVFGYGRPPMKLREVL' A
#
# COMPACT_ATOMS: atom_id res chain seq x y z
N MET A 1 5.22 -11.16 -16.12
CA MET A 1 5.10 -10.19 -15.01
C MET A 1 6.38 -10.29 -14.22
N ASN A 2 7.20 -9.24 -14.23
CA ASN A 2 8.41 -9.19 -13.43
C ASN A 2 8.12 -8.28 -12.24
N TYR A 3 8.08 -8.85 -11.05
CA TYR A 3 8.00 -8.08 -9.80
C TYR A 3 9.41 -8.00 -9.24
N ASP A 4 9.85 -6.80 -8.92
CA ASP A 4 11.16 -6.57 -8.30
C ASP A 4 10.99 -6.55 -6.78
N PHE A 5 11.30 -7.68 -6.15
CA PHE A 5 11.31 -7.83 -4.70
C PHE A 5 12.69 -7.51 -4.09
N ASP A 6 13.71 -7.27 -4.91
CA ASP A 6 15.06 -6.93 -4.46
C ASP A 6 15.23 -5.41 -4.30
N ARG A 7 14.34 -4.62 -4.90
CA ARG A 7 14.29 -3.17 -4.73
C ARG A 7 14.05 -2.80 -3.27
N GLN A 8 15.03 -2.11 -2.69
CA GLN A 8 14.90 -1.47 -1.38
C GLN A 8 14.06 -0.20 -1.47
N ILE A 9 13.12 -0.05 -0.55
CA ILE A 9 12.21 1.09 -0.46
C ILE A 9 12.41 1.74 0.91
N ASP A 10 12.82 3.00 0.93
CA ASP A 10 12.85 3.77 2.17
C ASP A 10 11.40 4.14 2.57
N ARG A 11 10.96 3.61 3.71
CA ARG A 11 9.63 3.83 4.27
C ARG A 11 9.63 4.83 5.44
N ARG A 12 10.78 5.35 5.86
CA ARG A 12 10.87 6.31 6.99
C ARG A 12 10.31 7.68 6.64
N ALA A 13 10.33 8.05 5.36
CA ALA A 13 9.70 9.28 4.85
C ALA A 13 8.17 9.19 4.74
N SER A 14 7.58 8.03 5.02
CA SER A 14 6.12 7.79 4.98
C SER A 14 5.53 7.76 6.40
N ASP A 15 4.20 7.65 6.52
CA ASP A 15 3.50 7.47 7.80
C ASP A 15 3.61 6.03 8.36
N SER A 16 4.74 5.34 8.14
CA SER A 16 4.89 3.92 8.47
C SER A 16 5.01 3.67 9.98
N GLY A 17 4.01 3.02 10.57
CA GLY A 17 4.09 2.54 11.97
C GLY A 17 5.17 1.47 12.19
N LYS A 18 5.56 0.70 11.17
CA LYS A 18 6.65 -0.28 11.27
C LYS A 18 8.00 0.41 11.41
N TRP A 19 8.25 1.43 10.58
CA TRP A 19 9.55 2.07 10.47
C TRP A 19 9.72 3.27 11.41
N ASN A 20 8.66 3.96 11.81
CA ASN A 20 8.78 5.22 12.56
C ASN A 20 8.68 5.08 14.08
N VAL A 21 8.50 3.86 14.62
CA VAL A 21 8.40 3.65 16.07
C VAL A 21 9.76 3.69 16.77
N TYR A 22 10.81 3.18 16.13
CA TYR A 22 12.16 3.13 16.67
C TYR A 22 13.14 3.89 15.79
N GLY A 23 14.25 4.35 16.39
CA GLY A 23 15.32 5.05 15.68
C GLY A 23 16.03 4.20 14.61
N GLU A 24 16.95 4.82 13.88
CA GLU A 24 17.65 4.21 12.74
C GLU A 24 18.53 3.01 13.12
N GLU A 25 18.95 2.92 14.38
CA GLU A 25 19.74 1.81 14.93
C GLU A 25 18.97 0.46 14.96
N ILE A 26 17.65 0.49 14.74
CA ILE A 26 16.80 -0.69 14.78
C ILE A 26 16.31 -1.05 13.38
N LEU A 27 16.54 -2.30 12.98
CA LEU A 27 15.91 -2.92 11.82
C LEU A 27 14.52 -3.48 12.18
N PRO A 28 13.41 -2.90 11.70
CA PRO A 28 12.08 -3.32 12.12
C PRO A 28 11.64 -4.62 11.43
N MET A 29 11.33 -5.65 12.23
CA MET A 29 10.88 -6.98 11.74
C MET A 29 9.62 -7.50 12.46
N TRP A 30 8.81 -6.61 13.03
CA TRP A 30 7.76 -6.97 14.00
C TRP A 30 6.32 -6.77 13.50
N VAL A 31 6.06 -5.76 12.65
CA VAL A 31 4.73 -5.54 12.06
C VAL A 31 4.52 -6.49 10.88
N ALA A 32 3.35 -7.12 10.81
CA ALA A 32 2.93 -7.94 9.67
C ALA A 32 2.47 -7.11 8.45
N ASP A 33 3.31 -6.16 8.03
CA ASP A 33 3.24 -5.49 6.73
C ASP A 33 4.52 -5.79 5.94
N MET A 34 4.55 -5.42 4.65
CA MET A 34 5.66 -5.75 3.75
C MET A 34 6.46 -4.50 3.35
N ASP A 35 7.74 -4.70 3.03
CA ASP A 35 8.63 -3.66 2.50
C ASP A 35 8.71 -3.71 0.96
N PHE A 36 7.60 -4.05 0.31
CA PHE A 36 7.46 -4.16 -1.15
C PHE A 36 6.43 -3.16 -1.68
N GLU A 37 6.55 -2.81 -2.96
CA GLU A 37 5.51 -2.02 -3.63
C GLU A 37 4.21 -2.84 -3.78
N SER A 38 3.07 -2.15 -3.62
CA SER A 38 1.79 -2.73 -3.98
C SER A 38 1.75 -3.07 -5.47
N PRO A 39 1.12 -4.19 -5.87
CA PRO A 39 0.96 -4.55 -7.28
C PRO A 39 0.39 -3.42 -8.15
N ALA A 40 0.92 -3.26 -9.36
CA ALA A 40 0.50 -2.21 -10.30
C ALA A 40 -1.02 -2.09 -10.49
N PRO A 41 -1.81 -3.19 -10.58
CA PRO A 41 -3.27 -3.07 -10.69
C PRO A 41 -3.93 -2.35 -9.50
N ILE A 42 -3.38 -2.50 -8.29
CA ILE A 42 -3.89 -1.84 -7.08
C ILE A 42 -3.55 -0.34 -7.11
N VAL A 43 -2.29 -0.01 -7.44
CA VAL A 43 -1.84 1.39 -7.54
C VAL A 43 -2.63 2.14 -8.61
N GLN A 44 -2.85 1.53 -9.78
CA GLN A 44 -3.66 2.11 -10.86
C GLN A 44 -5.12 2.34 -10.45
N ALA A 45 -5.73 1.40 -9.74
CA ALA A 45 -7.10 1.57 -9.24
C ALA A 45 -7.22 2.75 -8.27
N LEU A 46 -6.21 2.97 -7.43
CA LEU A 46 -6.15 4.12 -6.52
C LEU A 46 -6.02 5.44 -7.27
N HIS A 47 -5.15 5.52 -8.30
CA HIS A 47 -5.05 6.71 -9.15
C HIS A 47 -6.38 7.02 -9.85
N GLN A 48 -6.99 6.04 -10.50
CA GLN A 48 -8.29 6.21 -11.16
C GLN A 48 -9.37 6.70 -10.18
N ARG A 49 -9.35 6.22 -8.94
CA ARG A 49 -10.29 6.68 -7.90
C ARG A 49 -10.03 8.12 -7.48
N ALA A 50 -8.76 8.53 -7.38
CA ALA A 50 -8.36 9.89 -7.05
C ALA A 50 -8.78 10.88 -8.16
N ASP A 51 -8.68 10.47 -9.43
CA ASP A 51 -9.06 11.29 -10.60
C ASP A 51 -10.54 11.66 -10.64
N VAL A 52 -11.41 10.90 -9.96
CA VAL A 52 -12.85 11.23 -9.83
C VAL A 52 -13.08 12.50 -9.01
N GLN A 53 -12.11 12.91 -8.17
CA GLN A 53 -12.11 14.15 -7.35
C GLN A 53 -13.31 14.35 -6.41
N VAL A 54 -14.26 13.42 -6.37
CA VAL A 54 -15.41 13.40 -5.46
C VAL A 54 -15.29 12.19 -4.53
N PHE A 55 -15.19 12.44 -3.23
CA PHE A 55 -14.93 11.42 -2.19
C PHE A 55 -16.09 11.23 -1.20
N GLY A 56 -17.32 11.52 -1.63
CA GLY A 56 -18.53 11.31 -0.84
C GLY A 56 -18.91 9.83 -0.66
N TYR A 57 -20.09 9.59 -0.09
CA TYR A 57 -20.58 8.24 0.24
C TYR A 57 -20.60 7.29 -0.97
N GLY A 58 -19.87 6.18 -0.85
CA GLY A 58 -19.84 5.09 -1.82
C GLY A 58 -20.54 3.83 -1.29
N ARG A 59 -20.82 2.88 -2.19
CA ARG A 59 -21.26 1.52 -1.86
C ARG A 59 -20.24 0.52 -2.43
N PRO A 60 -20.03 -0.65 -1.79
CA PRO A 60 -19.19 -1.69 -2.34
C PRO A 60 -19.65 -2.11 -3.75
N PRO A 61 -18.74 -2.32 -4.72
CA PRO A 61 -19.11 -2.77 -6.05
C PRO A 61 -19.67 -4.19 -6.00
N MET A 62 -20.67 -4.50 -6.84
CA MET A 62 -21.28 -5.85 -6.88
C MET A 62 -20.24 -6.94 -7.11
N LYS A 63 -19.27 -6.67 -8.00
CA LYS A 63 -18.16 -7.59 -8.32
C LYS A 63 -17.33 -7.99 -7.09
N LEU A 64 -17.23 -7.16 -6.05
CA LEU A 64 -16.54 -7.54 -4.82
C LEU A 64 -17.22 -8.73 -4.12
N ARG A 65 -18.56 -8.81 -4.18
CA ARG A 65 -19.31 -9.91 -3.55
C ARG A 65 -19.18 -11.23 -4.30
N GLU A 66 -18.84 -11.19 -5.58
CA GLU A 66 -18.71 -12.37 -6.44
C GLU A 66 -17.37 -13.09 -6.23
N VAL A 67 -16.38 -12.41 -5.64
CA VAL A 67 -15.00 -12.90 -5.48
C VAL A 67 -14.60 -13.13 -4.01
N LEU A 68 -15.53 -12.89 -3.07
CA LEU A 68 -15.40 -13.24 -1.66
C LEU A 68 -16.02 -14.62 -1.41
#